data_AF-F9UN10-F1
#
_entry.id   AF-F9UN10-F1
#
_cell.length_a   1.000
_cell.length_b   1.000
_cell.length_c   1.000
_cell.angle_alpha   90.00
_cell.angle_beta   90.00
_cell.angle_gamma   90.00
#
_symmetry.space_group_name_H-M   'P 1'
#
loop_
_entity.id
_entity.type
_entity.pdbx_description
1 polymer ?
#
loop_
_entity_poly.entity_id
_entity_poly.type
_entity_poly.pdbx_seq_one_letter_code
_entity_poly.pdbx_strand_id
1 'polypeptide(L)'
;MDYSRAMNKCNVSYGQVYSWTRKFKQGGPEALVDRRGKGKTVHDQLTDNEKRDLEVKRLKARIEHLSTENAVLKKLQELERLDATHHTSTKQSKL
;
A
#
# COMPACT_ATOMS: atom_id res chain seq x y z
N MET A 1 26.78 -28.57 15.22
CA MET A 1 25.96 -27.69 16.08
C MET A 1 24.85 -28.58 16.61
N ASP A 2 24.75 -28.72 17.92
CA ASP A 2 23.74 -29.59 18.55
C ASP A 2 22.44 -28.81 18.73
N TYR A 3 21.54 -28.97 17.76
CA TYR A 3 20.26 -28.25 17.72
C TYR A 3 19.31 -28.70 18.83
N SER A 4 19.35 -29.97 19.23
CA SER A 4 18.52 -30.53 20.31
C SER A 4 18.91 -29.96 21.67
N ARG A 5 20.22 -29.83 21.93
CA ARG A 5 20.70 -29.18 23.15
C ARG A 5 20.33 -27.70 23.20
N ALA A 6 20.43 -26.99 22.07
CA ALA A 6 20.05 -25.58 21.97
C ALA A 6 18.54 -25.36 22.14
N MET A 7 17.72 -26.25 21.58
CA MET A 7 16.27 -26.27 21.74
C MET A 7 15.87 -26.31 23.23
N ASN A 8 16.46 -27.25 23.99
CA ASN A 8 16.19 -27.40 25.42
C ASN A 8 16.70 -26.22 26.26
N LYS A 9 17.90 -25.70 25.93
CA LYS A 9 18.50 -24.58 26.67
C LYS A 9 17.72 -23.28 26.50
N CYS A 10 17.22 -23.02 25.29
CA CYS A 10 16.56 -21.76 24.94
C CYS A 10 15.03 -21.86 24.94
N ASN A 11 14.47 -23.05 25.22
CA ASN A 11 13.03 -23.34 25.20
C ASN A 11 12.33 -22.85 23.91
N VAL A 12 12.95 -23.12 22.77
CA VAL A 12 12.45 -22.77 21.44
C VAL A 12 12.38 -24.01 20.59
N SER A 13 11.56 -24.04 19.54
CA SER A 13 11.44 -25.20 18.65
C SER A 13 12.72 -25.45 17.84
N TYR A 14 12.95 -26.72 17.47
CA TYR A 14 14.04 -27.12 16.58
C TYR A 14 14.10 -26.28 15.29
N GLY A 15 12.94 -26.03 14.68
CA GLY A 15 12.82 -25.24 13.46
C GLY A 15 13.31 -23.80 13.63
N GLN A 16 13.06 -23.18 14.79
CA GLN A 16 13.57 -21.84 15.10
C GLN A 16 15.09 -21.84 15.24
N VAL A 17 15.67 -22.79 15.98
CA VAL A 17 17.13 -22.92 16.13
C VAL A 17 17.81 -23.13 14.77
N TYR A 18 17.25 -24.01 13.94
CA TYR A 18 17.78 -24.27 12.59
C TYR A 18 17.71 -23.03 11.70
N SER A 19 16.56 -22.36 11.68
CA SER A 19 16.34 -21.14 10.89
C SER A 19 17.30 -20.02 11.32
N TRP A 20 17.44 -19.77 12.63
CA TRP A 20 18.38 -18.78 13.14
C TRP A 20 19.83 -19.14 12.85
N THR A 21 20.22 -20.41 13.02
CA THR A 21 21.60 -20.84 12.69
C THR A 21 21.91 -20.63 11.21
N ARG A 22 20.96 -20.94 10.33
CA ARG A 22 21.12 -20.72 8.89
C ARG A 22 21.25 -19.24 8.55
N LYS A 23 20.39 -18.39 9.10
CA LYS A 23 20.42 -16.92 8.89
C LYS A 23 21.73 -16.31 9.42
N PHE A 24 22.14 -16.71 10.62
CA PHE A 24 23.39 -16.26 11.22
C PHE A 24 24.61 -16.61 10.39
N LYS A 25 24.67 -17.84 9.85
CA LYS A 25 25.77 -18.25 8.96
C LYS A 25 25.82 -17.46 7.65
N GLN A 26 24.69 -16.94 7.18
CA GLN A 26 24.60 -16.21 5.92
C GLN A 26 24.92 -14.73 6.06
N GLY A 27 24.47 -14.09 7.14
CA GLY A 27 24.55 -12.64 7.29
C GLY A 27 24.84 -12.16 8.71
N GLY A 28 25.46 -13.02 9.52
CA GLY A 28 25.90 -12.67 10.87
C GLY A 28 24.76 -12.32 11.83
N PRO A 29 25.10 -11.64 12.94
CA PRO A 29 24.12 -11.13 13.91
C PRO A 29 23.04 -10.23 13.27
N GLU A 30 23.40 -9.43 12.26
CA GLU A 30 22.52 -8.47 11.60
C GLU A 30 21.34 -9.15 10.89
N ALA A 31 21.55 -10.39 10.40
CA ALA A 31 20.51 -11.21 9.77
C ALA A 31 19.49 -11.80 10.76
N LEU A 32 19.78 -11.74 12.06
CA LEU A 32 18.85 -12.16 13.12
C LEU A 32 18.02 -11.01 13.69
N VAL A 33 18.35 -9.77 13.34
CA VAL A 33 17.61 -8.58 13.82
C VAL A 33 16.17 -8.64 13.32
N ASP A 34 15.22 -8.51 14.25
CA ASP A 34 13.81 -8.41 13.91
C ASP A 34 13.50 -7.05 13.28
N ARG A 35 13.12 -7.05 12.00
CA ARG A 35 12.79 -5.83 11.24
C ARG A 35 11.29 -5.62 11.08
N ARG A 36 10.43 -6.42 11.74
CA ARG A 36 8.98 -6.19 11.66
C ARG A 36 8.63 -4.82 12.26
N GLY A 37 7.80 -4.06 11.55
CA GLY A 37 7.41 -2.71 11.95
C GLY A 37 8.54 -1.67 11.94
N LYS A 38 9.75 -2.03 11.48
CA LYS A 38 10.86 -1.10 11.29
C LYS A 38 10.91 -0.71 9.82
N GLY A 39 11.11 0.58 9.54
CA GLY A 39 11.33 1.07 8.18
C GLY A 39 12.56 0.43 7.53
N LYS A 40 12.60 0.42 6.19
CA LYS A 40 13.79 -0.01 5.44
C LYS A 40 15.02 0.78 5.94
N THR A 41 16.14 0.09 6.14
CA THR A 41 17.34 0.69 6.76
C THR A 41 18.03 1.67 5.81
N VAL A 42 18.97 2.49 6.31
CA VAL A 42 19.72 3.49 5.52
C VAL A 42 20.47 2.87 4.32
N HIS A 43 20.77 1.57 4.35
CA HIS A 43 21.37 0.84 3.21
C HIS A 43 20.35 0.39 2.16
N ASP A 44 19.06 0.35 2.50
CA ASP A 44 17.93 0.07 1.60
C ASP A 44 17.31 1.38 1.09
N GLN A 45 18.13 2.42 0.88
CA GLN A 45 17.68 3.66 0.28
C GLN A 45 17.28 3.40 -1.17
N LEU A 46 16.06 3.81 -1.52
CA LEU A 46 15.60 3.82 -2.89
C LEU A 46 16.58 4.61 -3.75
N THR A 47 16.99 4.03 -4.88
CA THR A 47 17.70 4.74 -5.93
C THR A 47 16.86 5.91 -6.44
N ASP A 48 17.50 6.89 -7.08
CA ASP A 48 16.77 8.06 -7.58
C ASP A 48 15.75 7.71 -8.66
N ASN A 49 15.98 6.62 -9.42
CA ASN A 49 14.99 6.05 -10.33
C ASN A 49 13.76 5.54 -9.57
N GLU A 50 13.96 4.73 -8.53
CA GLU A 50 12.83 4.18 -7.77
C GLU A 50 12.04 5.27 -7.03
N LYS A 51 12.72 6.32 -6.53
CA LYS A 51 12.04 7.50 -5.97
C LYS A 51 11.15 8.17 -7.03
N ARG A 52 11.66 8.33 -8.25
CA ARG A 52 10.88 8.87 -9.37
C ARG A 52 9.70 7.99 -9.73
N ASP A 53 9.88 6.67 -9.77
CA ASP A 53 8.79 5.73 -10.08
C ASP A 53 7.69 5.76 -9.02
N LEU A 54 8.06 5.87 -7.74
CA LEU A 54 7.11 6.06 -6.65
C LEU A 54 6.34 7.37 -6.79
N GLU A 55 7.03 8.45 -7.17
CA GLU A 55 6.38 9.75 -7.41
C GLU A 55 5.42 9.70 -8.59
N VAL A 56 5.82 9.08 -9.70
CA VAL A 56 4.94 8.86 -10.87
C VAL A 56 3.72 8.04 -10.46
N LYS A 57 3.88 7.00 -9.66
CA LYS A 57 2.77 6.19 -9.15
C LYS A 57 1.82 7.00 -8.27
N ARG A 58 2.37 7.83 -7.38
CA ARG A 58 1.60 8.74 -6.51
C ARG A 58 0.78 9.73 -7.35
N LEU A 59 1.41 10.37 -8.33
CA LEU A 59 0.76 11.34 -9.21
C LEU A 59 -0.34 10.70 -10.07
N LYS A 60 -0.09 9.50 -10.62
CA LYS A 60 -1.11 8.74 -11.38
C LYS A 60 -2.35 8.44 -10.53
N ALA A 61 -2.17 7.98 -9.30
CA ALA A 61 -3.28 7.73 -8.39
C ALA A 61 -4.07 9.00 -8.07
N ARG A 62 -3.39 10.15 -7.91
CA ARG A 62 -4.05 11.44 -7.71
C ARG A 62 -4.84 11.88 -8.94
N ILE A 63 -4.28 11.72 -10.14
CA ILE A 63 -4.96 12.03 -11.40
C ILE A 63 -6.19 11.16 -11.57
N GLU A 64 -6.10 9.86 -11.31
CA GLU A 64 -7.22 8.92 -11.38
C GLU A 64 -8.35 9.36 -10.45
N HIS A 65 -8.03 9.62 -9.18
CA HIS A 65 -9.00 10.06 -8.19
C HIS A 65 -9.69 11.38 -8.59
N LEU A 66 -8.92 12.39 -9.03
CA LEU A 66 -9.46 13.67 -9.50
C LEU A 66 -10.29 13.51 -10.78
N SER A 67 -9.93 12.58 -11.66
CA SER A 67 -10.71 12.27 -12.87
C SER A 67 -12.07 11.70 -12.50
N THR A 68 -12.11 10.79 -11.53
CA THR A 68 -13.36 10.23 -11.00
C THR A 68 -14.22 11.31 -10.34
N GLU A 69 -13.65 12.17 -9.50
CA GLU A 69 -14.38 13.30 -8.90
C GLU A 69 -14.99 14.21 -9.96
N ASN A 70 -14.22 14.58 -11.00
CA ASN A 70 -14.72 15.39 -12.10
C ASN A 70 -15.84 14.69 -12.88
N ALA A 71 -15.73 13.39 -13.11
CA ALA A 71 -16.78 12.62 -13.79
C ALA A 71 -18.08 12.61 -12.99
N VAL A 72 -18.00 12.46 -11.67
CA VAL A 72 -19.16 12.54 -10.77
C VAL A 72 -19.80 13.93 -10.81
N LEU A 73 -19.00 14.99 -10.71
CA LEU A 73 -19.49 16.38 -10.76
C LEU A 73 -20.21 16.68 -12.08
N LYS A 74 -19.64 16.27 -13.22
CA LYS A 74 -20.28 16.43 -14.53
C LYS A 74 -21.60 15.69 -14.61
N LYS A 75 -21.69 14.49 -14.04
CA LYS A 75 -22.93 13.71 -14.03
C LYS A 75 -23.99 14.38 -13.15
N LEU A 76 -23.62 14.96 -12.03
CA LEU A 76 -24.52 15.71 -11.16
C LEU A 76 -25.09 16.94 -11.88
N GLN A 77 -24.22 17.75 -12.52
CA GLN A 77 -24.66 18.92 -13.29
C GLN A 77 -25.65 18.55 -14.40
N GLU A 78 -25.43 17.42 -15.08
CA GLU A 78 -26.36 16.95 -16.11
C GLU A 78 -27.74 16.60 -15.53
N LEU A 79 -27.78 15.92 -14.38
CA LEU A 79 -29.05 15.61 -13.70
C LEU A 79 -29.80 16.87 -13.28
N GLU A 80 -29.10 17.87 -12.73
CA GLU A 80 -29.70 19.16 -12.36
C GLU A 80 -30.31 19.88 -13.57
N ARG A 81 -29.64 19.82 -14.74
CA ARG A 81 -30.16 20.40 -15.99
C ARG A 81 -31.39 19.64 -16.49
N LEU A 82 -31.38 18.30 -16.41
CA LEU A 82 -32.54 17.49 -16.78
C LEU A 82 -33.73 17.78 -15.87
N ASP A 83 -33.53 17.83 -14.56
CA ASP A 83 -34.60 18.15 -13.60
C ASP A 83 -35.19 19.54 -13.86
N ALA A 84 -34.35 20.54 -14.14
CA ALA A 84 -34.81 21.89 -14.48
C ALA A 84 -35.68 21.89 -15.77
N THR A 85 -35.29 21.14 -16.80
CA THR A 85 -36.06 21.06 -18.05
C THR A 85 -37.36 20.25 -17.90
N HIS A 86 -37.36 19.19 -17.09
CA HIS A 86 -38.58 18.45 -16.75
C HIS A 86 -39.57 19.33 -15.98
N HIS A 87 -39.09 20.15 -15.05
CA HIS A 87 -39.94 21.03 -14.25
C HIS A 87 -40.55 22.17 -15.08
N THR A 88 -39.84 22.70 -16.09
CA THR A 88 -40.38 23.72 -17.01
C THR A 88 -41.40 23.12 -17.98
N SER A 89 -41.14 21.93 -18.54
CA SER A 89 -42.09 21.22 -19.42
C SER A 89 -43.41 20.86 -18.71
N THR A 90 -43.32 20.44 -17.43
CA THR A 90 -44.49 20.13 -16.60
C THR A 90 -45.33 21.38 -16.28
N LYS A 91 -44.72 22.56 -16.19
CA LYS A 91 -45.45 23.82 -15.98
C LYS A 91 -46.15 24.30 -17.24
N GLN A 92 -45.52 24.18 -18.41
CA GLN A 92 -46.13 24.57 -19.69
C GLN A 92 -47.33 23.70 -20.07
N SER A 93 -47.32 22.42 -19.72
CA SER A 93 -48.41 21.48 -20.03
C SER A 93 -49.65 21.62 -19.13
N LYS A 94 -49.57 22.43 -18.06
CA LYS A 94 -50.69 22.73 -17.15
C LYS A 94 -51.34 24.11 -17.40
N LEU A 95 -50.80 24.88 -18.34
CA LEU A 95 -51.39 26.12 -18.88
C LEU A 95 -52.17 25.80 -20.15
#